data_AF-A0A820A6N9-F1
#
_entry.id   AF-A0A820A6N9-F1
#
_cell.length_a   1.000
_cell.length_b   1.000
_cell.length_c   1.000
_cell.angle_alpha   90.00
_cell.angle_beta   90.00
_cell.angle_gamma   90.00
#
_symmetry.space_group_name_H-M   'P 1'
#
loop_
_entity.id
_entity.type
_entity.pdbx_description
1 polymer ?
#
loop_
_entity_poly.entity_id
_entity_poly.type
_entity_poly.pdbx_seq_one_letter_code
_entity_poly.pdbx_strand_id
1 'polypeptide(L)'
;PTDVSLRHQLARTIKTHCNQSEELCSKTNTFIFVLDENLVDDDTVLVAAIWKHFFYHFQPTPLECLVTFVTYIRKNIRYLEELPNENFMKNDYIYFLLLHDGTVDTKFVNQHDLDVKNKARELSKK
;
A
#
# COMPACT_ATOMS: atom_id res chain seq x y z
N PRO A 1 -11.11 35.62 -29.56
CA PRO A 1 -10.01 34.70 -30.01
C PRO A 1 -9.29 33.99 -28.85
N THR A 2 -8.95 34.72 -27.78
CA THR A 2 -8.15 34.24 -26.65
C THR A 2 -8.90 33.21 -25.76
N ASP A 3 -10.20 33.41 -25.52
CA ASP A 3 -11.04 32.50 -24.71
C ASP A 3 -11.17 31.09 -25.34
N VAL A 4 -11.33 31.01 -26.66
CA VAL A 4 -11.44 29.73 -27.37
C VAL A 4 -10.13 28.95 -27.30
N SER A 5 -8.98 29.62 -27.42
CA SER A 5 -7.66 28.97 -27.31
C SER A 5 -7.42 28.37 -25.93
N LEU A 6 -7.77 29.12 -24.87
CA LEU A 6 -7.66 28.68 -23.49
C LEU A 6 -8.55 27.45 -23.21
N ARG A 7 -9.78 27.43 -23.73
CA ARG A 7 -10.68 26.27 -23.61
C ARG A 7 -10.13 25.03 -24.31
N HIS A 8 -9.52 25.18 -25.49
CA HIS A 8 -8.89 24.07 -26.21
C HIS A 8 -7.62 23.57 -25.49
N GLN A 9 -6.85 24.45 -24.86
CA GLN A 9 -5.72 24.04 -24.02
C GLN A 9 -6.20 23.28 -22.78
N LEU A 10 -7.20 23.81 -22.07
CA LEU A 10 -7.78 23.15 -20.90
C LEU A 10 -8.36 21.76 -21.24
N ALA A 11 -9.12 21.66 -22.33
CA ALA A 11 -9.67 20.38 -22.79
C ALA A 11 -8.58 19.34 -23.11
N ARG A 12 -7.46 19.77 -23.70
CA ARG A 12 -6.30 18.90 -23.96
C ARG A 12 -5.61 18.45 -22.66
N THR A 13 -5.45 19.37 -21.71
CA THR A 13 -4.86 19.06 -20.40
C THR A 13 -5.74 18.05 -19.64
N ILE A 14 -7.06 18.28 -19.57
CA ILE A 14 -8.01 17.35 -18.95
C ILE A 14 -7.93 15.98 -19.61
N LYS A 15 -7.98 15.92 -20.95
CA LYS A 15 -7.88 14.66 -21.69
C LYS A 15 -6.57 13.92 -21.39
N THR A 16 -5.47 14.65 -21.31
CA THR A 16 -4.16 14.07 -20.98
C THR A 16 -4.16 13.47 -19.57
N HIS A 17 -4.71 14.18 -18.59
CA HIS A 17 -4.80 13.66 -17.22
C HIS A 17 -5.76 12.48 -17.09
N CYS A 18 -6.88 12.47 -17.82
CA CYS A 18 -7.76 11.31 -17.89
C CYS A 18 -7.02 10.08 -18.40
N ASN A 19 -6.30 10.21 -19.53
CA ASN A 19 -5.54 9.09 -20.09
C ASN A 19 -4.43 8.61 -19.14
N GLN A 20 -3.72 9.52 -18.48
CA GLN A 20 -2.70 9.17 -17.49
C GLN A 20 -3.29 8.43 -16.28
N SER A 21 -4.47 8.86 -15.82
CA SER A 21 -5.20 8.21 -14.74
C SER A 21 -5.63 6.79 -15.15
N GLU A 22 -6.19 6.62 -16.35
CA GLU A 22 -6.58 5.31 -16.88
C GLU A 22 -5.37 4.37 -17.02
N GLU A 23 -4.26 4.87 -17.53
CA GLU A 23 -3.01 4.10 -17.65
C GLU A 23 -2.46 3.69 -16.28
N LEU A 24 -2.50 4.60 -15.29
CA LEU A 24 -2.07 4.30 -13.92
C LEU A 24 -2.98 3.26 -13.26
N CYS A 25 -4.30 3.40 -13.41
CA CYS A 25 -5.27 2.42 -12.91
C CYS A 25 -5.02 1.06 -13.54
N SER A 26 -4.81 0.99 -14.86
CA SER A 26 -4.53 -0.26 -15.56
C SER A 26 -3.25 -0.93 -15.04
N LYS A 27 -2.14 -0.19 -14.95
CA LYS A 27 -0.86 -0.73 -14.45
C LYS A 27 -0.94 -1.18 -13.00
N THR A 28 -1.62 -0.41 -12.15
CA THR A 28 -1.83 -0.75 -10.74
C THR A 28 -2.66 -2.02 -10.60
N ASN A 29 -3.76 -2.13 -11.34
CA ASN A 29 -4.61 -3.32 -11.31
C ASN A 29 -3.87 -4.55 -11.79
N THR A 30 -3.12 -4.46 -12.90
CA THR A 30 -2.29 -5.57 -13.38
C THR A 30 -1.28 -6.01 -12.32
N PHE A 31 -0.64 -5.05 -11.63
CA PHE A 31 0.29 -5.38 -10.57
C PHE A 31 -0.39 -6.06 -9.36
N ILE A 32 -1.56 -5.57 -8.94
CA ILE A 32 -2.34 -6.19 -7.86
C ILE A 32 -2.74 -7.63 -8.21
N PHE A 33 -3.20 -7.89 -9.43
CA PHE A 33 -3.53 -9.25 -9.87
C PHE A 33 -2.31 -10.17 -9.83
N VAL A 34 -1.18 -9.69 -10.34
CA VAL A 34 0.08 -10.45 -10.28
C VAL A 34 0.48 -10.71 -8.83
N LEU A 35 0.30 -9.74 -7.92
CA LEU A 35 0.56 -9.99 -6.50
C LEU A 35 -0.39 -11.05 -5.94
N ASP A 36 -1.69 -10.92 -6.15
CA ASP A 36 -2.70 -11.87 -5.63
C ASP A 36 -2.38 -13.32 -6.02
N GLU A 37 -2.05 -13.56 -7.29
CA GLU A 37 -1.63 -14.88 -7.77
C GLU A 37 -0.34 -15.37 -7.08
N ASN A 38 0.65 -14.51 -6.93
CA ASN A 38 1.98 -14.90 -6.44
C ASN A 38 2.12 -14.88 -4.91
N LEU A 39 1.18 -14.26 -4.19
CA LEU A 39 1.14 -14.29 -2.72
C LEU A 39 0.79 -15.67 -2.17
N VAL A 40 0.13 -16.52 -2.97
CA VAL A 40 -0.23 -17.90 -2.62
C VAL A 40 0.82 -18.92 -3.12
N ASP A 41 1.69 -18.50 -4.04
CA ASP A 41 2.56 -19.40 -4.83
C ASP A 41 4.07 -19.25 -4.48
N ASP A 42 4.97 -19.71 -5.35
CA ASP A 42 6.45 -19.72 -5.18
C ASP A 42 7.09 -18.33 -5.00
N ASP A 43 8.03 -18.22 -4.04
CA ASP A 43 8.86 -17.03 -3.79
C ASP A 43 9.59 -16.52 -5.02
N THR A 44 10.00 -17.40 -5.91
CA THR A 44 10.68 -17.04 -7.16
C THR A 44 9.82 -16.11 -8.02
N VAL A 45 8.52 -16.37 -8.07
CA VAL A 45 7.58 -15.58 -8.89
C VAL A 45 7.25 -14.27 -8.18
N LEU A 46 7.08 -14.29 -6.85
CA LEU A 46 6.91 -13.06 -6.06
C LEU A 46 8.13 -12.13 -6.18
N VAL A 47 9.35 -12.67 -6.07
CA VAL A 47 10.61 -11.94 -6.27
C VAL A 47 10.64 -11.30 -7.66
N ALA A 48 10.31 -12.05 -8.71
CA ALA A 48 10.30 -11.54 -10.07
C ALA A 48 9.27 -10.41 -10.27
N ALA A 49 8.07 -10.55 -9.70
CA ALA A 49 7.03 -9.53 -9.75
C ALA A 49 7.45 -8.24 -9.05
N ILE A 50 7.97 -8.34 -7.81
CA ILE A 50 8.47 -7.21 -7.04
C ILE A 50 9.65 -6.54 -7.74
N TRP A 51 10.60 -7.33 -8.26
CA TRP A 51 11.75 -6.80 -9.00
C TRP A 51 11.29 -6.01 -10.23
N LYS A 52 10.42 -6.58 -11.05
CA LYS A 52 9.91 -5.94 -12.27
C LYS A 52 9.18 -4.63 -11.97
N HIS A 53 8.43 -4.57 -10.86
CA HIS A 53 7.64 -3.40 -10.54
C HIS A 53 8.43 -2.29 -9.85
N PHE A 54 9.30 -2.64 -8.89
CA PHE A 54 9.98 -1.65 -8.05
C PHE A 54 11.45 -1.47 -8.37
N PHE A 55 12.14 -2.50 -8.86
CA PHE A 55 13.60 -2.53 -8.95
C PHE A 55 14.15 -2.57 -10.38
N TYR A 56 13.30 -2.71 -11.40
CA TYR A 56 13.71 -2.92 -12.80
C TYR A 56 14.70 -1.86 -13.32
N HIS A 57 14.54 -0.61 -12.89
CA HIS A 57 15.38 0.51 -13.31
C HIS A 57 16.67 0.70 -12.48
N PHE A 58 16.88 -0.08 -11.42
CA PHE A 58 18.06 0.04 -10.55
C PHE A 58 19.19 -0.89 -11.01
N GLN A 59 20.35 -0.30 -11.30
CA GLN A 59 21.55 -1.00 -11.74
C GLN A 59 22.78 -0.54 -10.94
N PRO A 60 23.48 -1.44 -10.20
CA PRO A 60 23.11 -2.85 -10.00
C PRO A 60 21.81 -3.01 -9.21
N THR A 61 21.11 -4.12 -9.41
CA THR A 61 19.90 -4.42 -8.62
C THR A 61 20.25 -4.54 -7.14
N PRO A 62 19.58 -3.81 -6.23
CA PRO A 62 19.86 -3.87 -4.80
C PRO A 62 19.27 -5.15 -4.20
N LEU A 63 20.00 -6.26 -4.33
CA LEU A 63 19.52 -7.60 -3.98
C LEU A 63 19.08 -7.70 -2.51
N GLU A 64 19.82 -7.08 -1.58
CA GLU A 64 19.47 -7.09 -0.16
C GLU A 64 18.11 -6.44 0.11
N CYS A 65 17.82 -5.32 -0.56
CA CYS A 65 16.52 -4.66 -0.45
C CYS A 65 15.40 -5.52 -1.03
N LEU A 66 15.64 -6.17 -2.18
CA LEU A 66 14.67 -7.05 -2.81
C LEU A 66 14.32 -8.25 -1.91
N VAL A 67 15.34 -8.93 -1.36
CA VAL A 67 15.16 -10.06 -0.44
C VAL A 67 14.43 -9.62 0.83
N THR A 68 14.82 -8.47 1.39
CA THR A 68 14.17 -7.90 2.57
C THR A 68 12.69 -7.62 2.31
N PHE A 69 12.37 -7.06 1.14
CA PHE A 69 10.99 -6.70 0.81
C PHE A 69 10.11 -7.94 0.61
N VAL A 70 10.61 -8.96 -0.09
CA VAL A 70 9.88 -10.23 -0.28
C VAL A 70 9.68 -10.93 1.06
N THR A 71 10.73 -11.01 1.88
CA THR A 71 10.66 -11.60 3.23
C THR A 71 9.62 -10.88 4.09
N TYR A 72 9.58 -9.55 4.00
CA TYR A 72 8.60 -8.73 4.71
C TYR A 72 7.16 -9.05 4.29
N ILE A 73 6.91 -9.12 2.99
CA ILE A 73 5.59 -9.46 2.44
C ILE A 73 5.15 -10.83 2.96
N ARG A 74 6.00 -11.85 2.87
CA ARG A 74 5.67 -13.22 3.33
C ARG A 74 5.38 -13.29 4.83
N LYS A 75 6.19 -12.61 5.65
CA LYS A 75 5.95 -12.55 7.10
C LYS A 75 4.60 -11.91 7.41
N ASN A 76 4.23 -10.86 6.68
CA ASN A 76 2.95 -10.17 6.88
C ASN A 76 1.76 -11.01 6.41
N ILE A 77 1.83 -11.68 5.26
CA ILE A 77 0.76 -12.57 4.80
C ILE A 77 0.52 -13.66 5.83
N ARG A 78 1.58 -14.35 6.26
CA ARG A 78 1.48 -15.39 7.27
C ARG A 78 0.90 -14.87 8.60
N TYR A 79 1.35 -13.70 9.04
CA TYR A 79 0.80 -13.06 10.24
C TYR A 79 -0.70 -12.79 10.09
N LEU A 80 -1.13 -12.26 8.94
CA LEU A 80 -2.54 -11.96 8.67
C LEU A 80 -3.41 -13.21 8.56
N GLU A 81 -2.88 -14.31 8.02
CA GLU A 81 -3.56 -15.61 7.95
C GLU A 81 -3.72 -16.27 9.33
N GLU A 82 -2.75 -16.08 10.22
CA GLU A 82 -2.77 -16.62 11.59
C GLU A 82 -3.65 -15.79 12.55
N LEU A 83 -4.14 -14.61 12.14
CA LEU A 83 -4.99 -13.77 12.98
C LEU A 83 -6.37 -14.42 13.22
N PRO A 84 -6.85 -14.49 14.48
CA PRO A 84 -8.21 -14.91 14.77
C PRO A 84 -9.23 -14.02 14.05
N ASN A 85 -10.25 -14.61 13.42
CA ASN A 85 -11.33 -13.88 12.75
C ASN A 85 -12.00 -12.82 13.64
N GLU A 86 -12.02 -13.05 14.95
CA GLU A 86 -12.57 -12.14 15.96
C GLU A 86 -11.78 -10.83 16.05
N ASN A 87 -10.48 -10.82 15.71
CA ASN A 87 -9.66 -9.60 15.75
C ASN A 87 -9.97 -8.64 14.60
N PHE A 88 -10.31 -9.14 13.42
CA PHE A 88 -10.69 -8.31 12.28
C PHE A 88 -12.02 -7.58 12.52
N MET A 89 -12.97 -8.25 13.19
CA MET A 89 -14.31 -7.71 13.40
C MET A 89 -14.45 -6.85 14.66
N LYS A 90 -13.59 -7.06 15.67
CA LYS A 90 -13.74 -6.42 16.98
C LYS A 90 -12.90 -5.16 17.16
N ASN A 91 -11.76 -5.07 16.47
CA ASN A 91 -10.81 -3.99 16.67
C ASN A 91 -10.81 -2.94 15.55
N ASP A 92 -11.56 -3.09 14.45
CA ASP A 92 -11.60 -2.20 13.27
C ASP A 92 -10.22 -1.87 12.64
N TYR A 93 -9.13 -2.47 13.11
CA TYR A 93 -7.76 -2.21 12.67
C TYR A 93 -7.07 -3.51 12.27
N ILE A 94 -6.34 -3.42 11.16
CA ILE A 94 -5.40 -4.44 10.71
C ILE A 94 -4.00 -3.94 11.04
N TYR A 95 -3.16 -4.84 11.56
CA TYR A 95 -1.78 -4.53 11.87
C TYR A 95 -0.85 -5.21 10.89
N PHE A 96 0.30 -4.59 10.66
CA PHE A 96 1.40 -5.18 9.92
C PHE A 96 2.60 -5.32 10.85
N LEU A 97 3.45 -6.29 10.54
CA LEU A 97 4.74 -6.44 11.19
C LEU A 97 5.66 -5.29 10.79
N LEU A 98 6.63 -4.97 11.64
CA LEU A 98 7.74 -4.09 11.35
C LEU A 98 8.79 -4.82 10.51
N LEU A 99 9.48 -4.05 9.66
CA LEU A 99 10.41 -4.57 8.66
C LEU A 99 11.56 -5.39 9.25
N HIS A 100 12.12 -4.95 10.38
CA HIS A 100 13.39 -5.47 10.89
C HIS A 100 13.28 -6.45 12.05
N ASP A 101 12.29 -6.29 12.93
CA ASP A 101 12.18 -7.09 14.16
C ASP A 101 10.96 -8.03 14.17
N GLY A 102 10.08 -7.94 13.18
CA GLY A 102 8.87 -8.78 13.10
C GLY A 102 7.88 -8.52 14.23
N THR A 103 8.03 -7.42 14.97
CA THR A 103 7.05 -6.99 15.97
C THR A 103 5.89 -6.26 15.29
N VAL A 104 4.74 -6.19 15.93
CA VAL A 104 3.56 -5.51 15.37
C VAL A 104 3.74 -4.00 15.45
N ASP A 105 3.50 -3.27 14.35
CA ASP A 105 3.50 -1.81 14.38
C ASP A 105 2.24 -1.28 15.09
N THR A 106 2.40 -0.93 16.37
CA THR A 106 1.33 -0.39 17.21
C THR A 106 1.34 1.14 17.28
N LYS A 107 2.25 1.82 16.56
CA LYS A 107 2.43 3.28 16.68
C LYS A 107 1.18 4.06 16.28
N PHE A 108 0.43 3.56 15.30
CA PHE A 108 -0.79 4.22 14.82
C PHE A 108 -1.97 4.11 15.79
N VAL A 109 -2.08 2.99 16.53
CA VAL A 109 -3.19 2.76 17.48
C VAL A 109 -3.00 3.55 18.76
N ASN A 110 -1.76 3.62 19.28
CA ASN A 110 -1.48 4.41 20.47
C ASN A 110 -1.85 5.88 20.29
N GLN A 111 -1.74 6.41 19.07
CA GLN A 111 -2.11 7.79 18.75
C GLN A 111 -3.63 7.96 18.66
N HIS A 112 -4.33 7.08 17.94
CA HIS A 112 -5.79 7.13 17.82
C HIS A 112 -6.49 6.93 19.17
N ASP A 113 -6.05 5.98 19.99
CA ASP A 113 -6.61 5.76 21.32
C ASP A 113 -6.35 6.95 22.26
N LEU A 114 -5.20 7.62 22.11
CA LEU A 114 -4.94 8.89 22.80
C LEU A 114 -5.94 9.96 22.36
N ASP A 115 -6.16 10.11 21.05
CA ASP A 115 -7.03 11.14 20.49
C ASP A 115 -8.50 10.91 20.87
N VAL A 116 -8.96 9.66 20.89
CA VAL A 116 -10.29 9.28 21.38
C VAL A 116 -10.43 9.59 22.89
N LYS A 117 -9.44 9.20 23.70
CA LYS A 117 -9.45 9.49 25.15
C LYS A 117 -9.40 10.99 25.44
N ASN A 118 -8.63 11.75 24.68
CA ASN A 118 -8.52 13.20 24.81
C ASN A 118 -9.84 13.87 24.42
N LYS A 119 -10.47 13.45 23.32
CA LYS A 119 -11.77 13.94 22.89
C LYS A 119 -12.88 13.65 23.89
N ALA A 120 -12.89 12.45 24.49
CA ALA A 120 -13.84 12.08 25.56
C ALA A 120 -13.65 12.94 26.83
N ARG A 121 -12.40 13.24 27.21
CA ARG A 121 -12.08 14.13 28.35
C ARG A 121 -12.54 15.57 28.11
N GLU A 122 -12.42 16.08 26.90
CA GLU A 122 -12.87 17.44 26.58
C GLU A 122 -14.40 17.55 26.55
N LEU A 123 -15.10 16.50 26.14
CA LEU A 123 -16.57 16.44 26.19
C LEU A 123 -17.12 16.32 27.61
N SER A 124 -16.39 15.68 28.52
CA SER A 124 -16.77 15.56 29.94
C SER A 124 -16.54 16.84 30.77
N LYS A 125 -15.85 17.85 30.22
CA LYS A 125 -15.58 19.13 30.87
C LYS A 125 -16.55 20.25 30.45
N LYS A 126 -17.47 19.97 29.53
CA LYS A 126 -18.58 20.85 29.13
C LYS A 126 -19.85 20.46 29.86
#